data_AF-A0A4U7D3Y8-F1
#
_entry.id   AF-A0A4U7D3Y8-F1
#
_cell.length_a   1.000
_cell.length_b   1.000
_cell.length_c   1.000
_cell.angle_alpha   90.00
_cell.angle_beta   90.00
_cell.angle_gamma   90.00
#
_symmetry.space_group_name_H-M   'P 1'
#
loop_
_entity.id
_entity.type
_entity.pdbx_description
1 polymer ?
#
loop_
_entity_poly.entity_id
_entity_poly.type
_entity_poly.pdbx_seq_one_letter_code
_entity_poly.pdbx_strand_id
1 'polypeptide(L)'
;VSISIAVHYLAISDSSSQDMEFSEFFDETLSTEKKVFEAIRFGVPFGILIYLLGIAQYTVMTSALYTVVAMMITGTLMPPLQRVVDSSGVSPVSELVTQVKNTVHGIRRGAIILAPIAIILVVISGVVNLFSTTGIPAKIALLLINISGGVLLFAVLLGMGVAIL
;
A
#
# COMPACT_ATOMS: atom_id res chain seq x y z
N VAL A 1 16.70 -9.96 14.04
CA VAL A 1 18.14 -9.63 13.88
C VAL A 1 18.49 -9.27 12.44
N SER A 2 18.24 -10.15 11.45
CA SER A 2 18.49 -9.86 10.01
C SER A 2 17.80 -8.57 9.50
N ILE A 3 16.52 -8.36 9.82
CA ILE A 3 15.77 -7.15 9.42
C ILE A 3 16.38 -5.87 10.04
N SER A 4 16.83 -5.95 11.30
CA SER A 4 17.45 -4.82 11.99
C SER A 4 18.81 -4.45 11.39
N ILE A 5 19.59 -5.44 10.93
CA ILE A 5 20.89 -5.23 10.29
C ILE A 5 20.71 -4.65 8.89
N ALA A 6 19.71 -5.11 8.13
CA ALA A 6 19.41 -4.60 6.79
C ALA A 6 18.98 -3.12 6.81
N VAL A 7 18.12 -2.73 7.76
CA VAL A 7 17.67 -1.34 7.92
C VAL A 7 18.82 -0.43 8.37
N HIS A 8 19.71 -0.91 9.24
CA HIS A 8 20.87 -0.13 9.70
C HIS A 8 21.88 0.15 8.57
N TYR A 9 22.14 -0.84 7.72
CA TYR A 9 23.03 -0.65 6.56
C TYR A 9 22.45 0.26 5.49
N LEU A 10 21.14 0.15 5.21
CA LEU A 10 20.45 1.03 4.27
C LEU A 10 20.47 2.50 4.74
N ALA A 11 20.17 2.74 6.02
CA ALA A 11 20.19 4.08 6.60
C ALA A 11 21.60 4.70 6.58
N ILE A 12 22.64 3.89 6.82
CA ILE A 12 24.03 4.38 6.77
C ILE A 12 24.48 4.66 5.34
N SER A 13 24.14 3.81 4.37
CA SER A 13 24.50 4.03 2.96
C SER A 13 23.81 5.24 2.33
N ASP A 14 22.63 5.62 2.83
CA ASP A 14 21.90 6.83 2.42
C ASP A 14 22.48 8.09 3.08
N SER A 15 23.06 7.96 4.28
CA SER A 15 23.61 9.08 5.06
C SER A 15 25.00 9.56 4.63
N SER A 16 25.74 8.81 3.80
CA SER A 16 27.14 9.12 3.51
C SER A 16 27.39 9.91 2.22
N SER A 17 26.36 10.21 1.42
CA SER A 17 26.48 11.00 0.18
C SER A 17 25.51 12.17 0.06
N GLN A 18 24.60 12.32 1.03
CA GLN A 18 23.81 13.53 1.19
C GLN A 18 24.10 14.12 2.57
N ASP A 19 24.89 15.21 2.58
CA ASP A 19 24.71 16.24 3.60
C ASP A 19 23.23 16.64 3.54
N MET A 20 22.41 16.02 4.39
CA MET A 20 21.07 16.48 4.63
C MET A 20 21.22 17.83 5.30
N GLU A 21 21.16 18.91 4.51
CA GLU A 21 20.99 20.29 4.95
C GLU A 21 19.65 20.39 5.70
N PHE A 22 19.61 19.84 6.92
CA PHE A 22 18.46 19.90 7.81
C PHE A 22 18.19 21.32 8.29
N SER A 23 19.13 22.26 8.14
CA SER A 23 18.97 23.65 8.55
C SER A 23 17.96 24.44 7.74
N GLU A 24 17.68 24.05 6.48
CA GLU A 24 16.69 24.76 5.64
C GLU A 24 15.25 24.24 5.86
N PHE A 25 15.09 23.02 6.40
CA PHE A 25 13.77 22.40 6.66
C PHE A 25 13.15 22.76 8.01
N PHE A 26 13.89 23.44 8.91
CA PHE A 26 13.38 23.84 10.23
C PHE A 26 13.02 25.33 10.33
N ASP A 27 13.35 26.17 9.34
CA ASP A 27 13.10 27.62 9.39
C ASP A 27 11.78 28.06 8.74
N GLU A 28 11.10 27.21 7.97
CA GLU A 28 9.72 27.48 7.55
C GLU A 28 8.73 27.07 8.65
N THR A 29 8.37 28.04 9.49
CA THR A 29 7.24 27.90 10.41
C THR A 29 5.95 27.80 9.61
N LEU A 30 5.47 26.57 9.35
CA LEU A 30 4.12 26.33 8.85
C LEU A 30 3.13 27.07 9.75
N SER A 31 2.41 28.04 9.19
CA SER A 31 1.28 28.71 9.85
C SER A 31 0.33 27.64 10.41
N THR A 32 -0.25 27.89 11.59
CA THR A 32 -1.18 26.98 12.26
C THR A 32 -2.28 26.49 11.33
N GLU A 33 -2.72 27.33 10.39
CA GLU A 33 -3.67 26.98 9.35
C GLU A 33 -3.12 25.87 8.43
N LYS A 34 -1.92 26.04 7.87
CA LYS A 34 -1.29 25.03 7.01
C LYS A 34 -1.11 23.68 7.73
N LYS A 35 -0.74 23.70 9.02
CA LYS A 35 -0.63 22.49 9.85
C LYS A 35 -1.97 21.76 9.99
N VAL A 36 -3.07 22.48 10.21
CA VAL A 36 -4.41 21.88 10.30
C VAL A 36 -4.81 21.26 8.96
N PHE A 37 -4.53 21.94 7.85
CA PHE A 37 -4.87 21.40 6.54
C PHE A 37 -4.08 20.12 6.20
N GLU A 38 -2.79 20.07 6.53
CA GLU A 38 -1.99 18.84 6.38
C GLU A 38 -2.46 17.71 7.30
N ALA A 39 -2.77 18.04 8.57
CA ALA A 39 -3.29 17.08 9.53
C ALA A 39 -4.61 16.44 9.05
N ILE A 40 -5.50 17.20 8.43
CA ILE A 40 -6.75 16.67 7.87
C ILE A 40 -6.46 15.84 6.61
N ARG A 41 -5.57 16.31 5.72
CA ARG A 41 -5.23 15.62 4.47
C ARG A 41 -4.75 14.19 4.69
N PHE A 42 -3.90 13.99 5.71
CA PHE A 42 -3.34 12.67 6.05
C PHE A 42 -4.12 11.96 7.14
N GLY A 43 -4.72 12.70 8.09
CA GLY A 43 -5.47 12.16 9.20
C GLY A 43 -6.78 11.50 8.78
N VAL A 44 -7.49 12.05 7.78
CA VAL A 44 -8.76 11.47 7.30
C VAL A 44 -8.55 10.07 6.68
N PRO A 45 -7.64 9.86 5.71
CA PRO A 45 -7.35 8.53 5.20
C PRO A 45 -6.89 7.56 6.29
N PHE A 46 -6.04 8.02 7.21
CA PHE A 46 -5.55 7.19 8.32
C PHE A 46 -6.67 6.75 9.27
N GLY A 47 -7.58 7.66 9.63
CA GLY A 47 -8.74 7.37 10.46
C GLY A 47 -9.70 6.39 9.80
N ILE A 48 -9.92 6.51 8.48
CA ILE A 48 -10.73 5.57 7.71
C ILE A 48 -10.11 4.16 7.75
N LEU A 49 -8.80 4.06 7.58
CA LEU A 49 -8.07 2.80 7.63
C LEU A 49 -8.25 2.10 9.00
N ILE A 50 -8.05 2.84 10.09
CA ILE A 50 -8.24 2.32 11.46
C ILE A 50 -9.67 1.91 11.71
N TYR A 51 -10.64 2.73 11.29
CA TYR A 51 -12.05 2.43 11.50
C TYR A 51 -12.49 1.18 10.75
N LEU A 52 -12.17 1.08 9.46
CA LEU A 52 -12.57 -0.04 8.62
C LEU A 52 -11.92 -1.35 9.05
N LEU A 53 -10.63 -1.33 9.38
CA LEU A 53 -9.90 -2.55 9.75
C LEU A 53 -10.09 -2.92 11.22
N GLY A 54 -10.03 -1.94 12.11
CA GLY A 54 -10.03 -2.15 13.56
C GLY A 54 -11.43 -2.32 14.16
N ILE A 55 -12.41 -1.55 13.70
CA ILE A 55 -13.76 -1.53 14.29
C ILE A 55 -14.74 -2.30 13.39
N ALA A 56 -14.82 -1.95 12.11
CA ALA A 56 -15.76 -2.59 11.20
C ALA A 56 -15.30 -3.99 10.74
N GLN A 57 -14.04 -4.35 11.01
CA GLN A 57 -13.44 -5.65 10.66
C GLN A 57 -13.56 -6.01 9.18
N TYR A 58 -13.46 -5.01 8.31
CA TYR A 58 -13.42 -5.23 6.87
C TYR A 58 -12.09 -5.87 6.48
N THR A 59 -12.07 -6.55 5.34
CA THR A 59 -10.85 -7.19 4.84
C THR A 59 -9.78 -6.14 4.54
N VAL A 60 -8.51 -6.55 4.59
CA VAL A 60 -7.36 -5.68 4.30
C VAL A 60 -7.50 -5.02 2.92
N MET A 61 -7.94 -5.80 1.92
CA MET A 61 -8.11 -5.32 0.55
C MET A 61 -9.16 -4.21 0.43
N THR A 62 -10.34 -4.40 1.04
CA THR A 62 -11.43 -3.42 0.97
C THR A 62 -11.08 -2.15 1.74
N SER A 63 -10.53 -2.29 2.93
CA SER A 63 -10.07 -1.16 3.77
C SER A 63 -8.99 -0.33 3.08
N ALA A 64 -8.04 -0.98 2.43
CA ALA A 64 -7.01 -0.32 1.63
C ALA A 64 -7.61 0.47 0.46
N LEU A 65 -8.59 -0.10 -0.25
CA LEU A 65 -9.25 0.58 -1.38
C LEU A 65 -9.95 1.87 -0.93
N TYR A 66 -10.77 1.83 0.13
CA TYR A 66 -11.45 3.02 0.63
C TYR A 66 -10.47 4.10 1.09
N THR A 67 -9.34 3.70 1.64
CA THR A 67 -8.30 4.62 2.09
C THR A 67 -7.58 5.29 0.93
N VAL A 68 -7.29 4.54 -0.14
CA VAL A 68 -6.71 5.12 -1.38
C VAL A 68 -7.68 6.12 -2.00
N VAL A 69 -8.98 5.80 -2.04
CA VAL A 69 -10.01 6.73 -2.52
C VAL A 69 -10.07 7.99 -1.65
N ALA A 70 -10.06 7.83 -0.32
CA ALA A 70 -10.03 8.96 0.60
C ALA A 70 -8.79 9.82 0.40
N MET A 71 -7.62 9.22 0.24
CA MET A 71 -6.36 9.92 -0.01
C MET A 71 -6.35 10.64 -1.37
N MET A 72 -6.98 10.06 -2.38
CA MET A 72 -7.15 10.72 -3.68
C MET A 72 -8.04 11.95 -3.54
N ILE A 73 -9.19 11.81 -2.86
CA ILE A 73 -10.13 12.92 -2.63
C ILE A 73 -9.47 14.03 -1.80
N THR A 74 -8.90 13.71 -0.65
CA THR A 74 -8.25 14.72 0.21
C THR A 74 -7.00 15.28 -0.47
N GLY A 75 -6.21 14.46 -1.17
CA GLY A 75 -5.02 14.91 -1.90
C GLY A 75 -5.32 15.88 -3.04
N THR A 76 -6.41 15.69 -3.77
CA THR A 76 -6.82 16.58 -4.87
C THR A 76 -7.57 17.83 -4.38
N LEU A 77 -8.38 17.71 -3.31
CA LEU A 77 -9.22 18.81 -2.82
C LEU A 77 -8.49 19.77 -1.85
N MET A 78 -7.51 19.29 -1.08
CA MET A 78 -6.86 20.12 -0.06
C MET A 78 -6.05 21.30 -0.62
N PRO A 79 -5.22 21.13 -1.66
CA PRO A 79 -4.41 22.23 -2.18
C PRO A 79 -5.24 23.41 -2.73
N PRO A 80 -6.34 23.18 -3.48
CA PRO A 80 -7.24 24.26 -3.89
C PRO A 80 -7.99 24.92 -2.73
N LEU A 81 -8.40 24.14 -1.72
CA LEU A 81 -9.06 24.69 -0.52
C LEU A 81 -8.13 25.60 0.28
N GLN A 82 -6.85 25.22 0.44
CA GLN A 82 -5.83 26.09 1.03
C GLN A 82 -5.70 27.40 0.25
N ARG A 83 -5.71 27.36 -1.08
CA ARG A 83 -5.58 28.58 -1.91
C ARG A 83 -6.79 29.50 -1.86
N VAL A 84 -8.00 28.96 -1.70
CA VAL A 84 -9.21 29.77 -1.49
C VAL A 84 -9.12 30.54 -0.18
N VAL A 85 -8.59 29.89 0.88
CA VAL A 85 -8.41 30.51 2.19
C VAL A 85 -7.27 31.54 2.17
N ASP A 86 -6.14 31.21 1.53
CA ASP A 86 -4.95 32.07 1.45
C ASP A 86 -5.11 33.28 0.49
N SER A 87 -6.21 33.38 -0.26
CA SER A 87 -6.53 34.53 -1.16
C SER A 87 -5.38 34.95 -2.10
N SER A 88 -4.58 34.00 -2.57
CA SER A 88 -3.54 34.24 -3.57
C SER A 88 -4.20 34.38 -4.95
N GLY A 89 -3.86 35.41 -5.72
CA GLY A 89 -4.56 35.87 -6.95
C GLY A 89 -4.60 34.94 -8.17
N VAL A 90 -4.57 33.62 -7.97
CA VAL A 90 -4.69 32.57 -8.99
C VAL A 90 -6.06 31.90 -8.85
N SER A 91 -6.76 31.68 -9.96
CA SER A 91 -8.10 31.08 -9.95
C SER A 91 -8.11 29.69 -9.28
N PRO A 92 -8.88 29.49 -8.19
CA PRO A 92 -9.00 28.19 -7.50
C PRO A 92 -9.42 27.05 -8.42
N VAL A 93 -10.20 27.37 -9.45
CA VAL A 93 -10.68 26.41 -10.46
C VAL A 93 -9.52 25.90 -11.32
N SER A 94 -8.58 26.78 -11.68
CA SER A 94 -7.41 26.38 -12.48
C SER A 94 -6.50 25.41 -11.73
N GLU A 95 -6.39 25.57 -10.41
CA GLU A 95 -5.63 24.67 -9.56
C GLU A 95 -6.33 23.32 -9.41
N LEU A 96 -7.65 23.29 -9.19
CA LEU A 96 -8.41 22.03 -9.17
C LEU A 96 -8.21 21.23 -10.45
N VAL A 97 -8.34 21.87 -11.61
CA VAL A 97 -8.14 21.21 -12.92
C VAL A 97 -6.72 20.66 -13.04
N THR A 98 -5.72 21.41 -12.57
CA THR A 98 -4.32 20.97 -12.58
C THR A 98 -4.11 19.77 -11.67
N GLN A 99 -4.63 19.80 -10.44
CA GLN A 99 -4.51 18.70 -9.49
C GLN A 99 -5.25 17.43 -9.96
N VAL A 100 -6.43 17.57 -10.57
CA VAL A 100 -7.15 16.45 -11.18
C VAL A 100 -6.32 15.85 -12.33
N LYS A 101 -5.76 16.69 -13.21
CA LYS A 101 -4.91 16.23 -14.31
C LYS A 101 -3.66 15.49 -13.80
N ASN A 102 -3.03 16.02 -12.75
CA ASN A 102 -1.89 15.37 -12.09
C ASN A 102 -2.28 14.03 -11.47
N THR A 103 -3.46 13.97 -10.84
CA THR A 103 -3.99 12.74 -10.24
C THR A 103 -4.25 11.68 -11.31
N VAL A 104 -4.89 12.03 -12.42
CA VAL A 104 -5.13 11.12 -13.56
C VAL A 104 -3.81 10.65 -14.18
N HIS A 105 -2.83 11.55 -14.34
CA HIS A 105 -1.51 11.16 -14.82
C HIS A 105 -0.81 10.20 -13.85
N GLY A 106 -0.94 10.43 -12.54
CA GLY A 106 -0.46 9.54 -11.49
C GLY A 106 -1.09 8.15 -11.56
N ILE A 107 -2.41 8.07 -11.72
CA ILE A 107 -3.13 6.78 -11.91
C ILE A 107 -2.60 6.05 -13.14
N ARG A 108 -2.44 6.75 -14.27
CA ARG A 108 -1.90 6.16 -15.49
C ARG A 108 -0.49 5.62 -15.28
N ARG A 109 0.38 6.39 -14.62
CA ARG A 109 1.75 5.95 -14.31
C ARG A 109 1.75 4.75 -13.37
N GLY A 110 0.89 4.75 -12.35
CA GLY A 110 0.70 3.63 -11.43
C GLY A 110 0.24 2.37 -12.15
N ALA A 111 -0.73 2.48 -13.06
CA ALA A 111 -1.21 1.35 -13.85
C ALA A 111 -0.11 0.73 -14.73
N ILE A 112 0.75 1.56 -15.34
CA ILE A 112 1.88 1.08 -16.15
C ILE A 112 2.89 0.32 -15.28
N ILE A 113 3.16 0.78 -14.06
CA ILE A 113 4.09 0.12 -13.14
C ILE A 113 3.50 -1.21 -12.61
N LEU A 114 2.20 -1.25 -12.33
CA LEU A 114 1.52 -2.44 -11.79
C LEU A 114 1.14 -3.48 -12.86
N ALA A 115 1.16 -3.11 -14.15
CA ALA A 115 0.75 -3.99 -15.25
C ALA A 115 1.45 -5.36 -15.24
N PRO A 116 2.78 -5.48 -15.05
CA PRO A 116 3.44 -6.80 -15.02
C PRO A 116 2.95 -7.68 -13.87
N ILE A 117 2.73 -7.09 -12.69
CA ILE A 117 2.24 -7.81 -11.50
C ILE A 117 0.82 -8.35 -11.74
N ALA A 118 -0.03 -7.53 -12.36
CA ALA A 118 -1.39 -7.93 -12.71
C ALA A 118 -1.40 -9.10 -13.71
N ILE A 119 -0.53 -9.07 -14.72
CA ILE A 119 -0.38 -10.18 -15.69
C ILE A 119 0.00 -11.48 -14.95
N ILE A 120 0.98 -11.42 -14.05
CA ILE A 120 1.40 -12.58 -13.25
C ILE A 120 0.24 -13.12 -12.41
N LEU A 121 -0.50 -12.24 -11.72
CA LEU A 121 -1.62 -12.63 -10.88
C LEU A 121 -2.73 -13.34 -11.67
N VAL A 122 -3.05 -12.85 -12.87
CA VAL A 122 -4.05 -13.47 -13.76
C VAL A 122 -3.59 -14.85 -14.20
N VAL A 123 -2.32 -15.01 -14.57
CA VAL A 123 -1.76 -16.30 -14.97
C VAL A 123 -1.78 -17.29 -13.80
N ILE A 124 -1.35 -16.87 -12.59
CA ILE A 124 -1.40 -17.71 -11.39
C ILE A 124 -2.83 -18.13 -11.09
N SER A 125 -3.78 -17.21 -11.16
CA SER A 125 -5.21 -17.52 -10.94
C SER A 125 -5.71 -18.55 -11.96
N GLY A 126 -5.31 -18.43 -13.23
CA GLY A 126 -5.61 -19.42 -14.26
C GLY A 126 -5.06 -20.80 -13.94
N VAL A 127 -3.79 -20.89 -13.52
CA VAL A 127 -3.15 -22.16 -13.12
C VAL A 127 -3.82 -22.76 -11.88
N VAL A 128 -4.09 -21.96 -10.85
CA VAL A 128 -4.77 -22.40 -9.62
C VAL A 128 -6.17 -22.92 -9.93
N ASN A 129 -6.91 -22.27 -10.84
CA ASN A 129 -8.22 -22.73 -11.26
C ASN A 129 -8.14 -24.07 -12.01
N LEU A 130 -7.16 -24.24 -12.89
CA LEU A 130 -6.92 -25.52 -13.57
C LEU A 130 -6.57 -26.62 -12.57
N PHE A 131 -5.72 -26.35 -11.59
CA PHE A 131 -5.36 -27.32 -10.55
C PHE A 131 -6.55 -27.68 -9.66
N SER A 132 -7.37 -26.70 -9.30
CA SER A 132 -8.59 -26.92 -8.51
C SER A 132 -9.61 -27.76 -9.29
N THR A 133 -9.76 -27.51 -10.60
CA THR A 133 -10.68 -28.27 -11.46
C THR A 133 -10.20 -29.70 -11.72
N THR A 134 -8.89 -29.90 -11.87
CA THR A 134 -8.29 -31.23 -12.08
C THR A 134 -8.13 -32.04 -10.79
N GLY A 135 -8.29 -31.41 -9.62
CA GLY A 135 -8.13 -32.05 -8.32
C GLY A 135 -6.70 -32.45 -8.00
N ILE A 136 -5.70 -31.93 -8.73
CA ILE A 136 -4.27 -32.19 -8.48
C ILE A 136 -3.88 -31.87 -7.02
N PRO A 137 -4.30 -30.73 -6.42
CA PRO A 137 -3.97 -30.43 -5.02
C PRO A 137 -4.53 -31.48 -4.05
N ALA A 138 -5.76 -31.95 -4.27
CA ALA A 138 -6.39 -32.97 -3.44
C ALA A 138 -5.64 -34.31 -3.54
N LYS A 139 -5.20 -34.70 -4.75
CA LYS A 139 -4.41 -35.91 -4.95
C LYS A 139 -3.04 -35.83 -4.28
N ILE A 140 -2.36 -34.69 -4.35
CA ILE A 140 -1.08 -34.48 -3.65
C ILE A 140 -1.28 -34.52 -2.13
N ALA A 141 -2.33 -33.88 -1.61
CA ALA A 141 -2.65 -33.91 -0.19
C ALA A 141 -2.89 -35.34 0.32
N LEU A 142 -3.64 -36.16 -0.44
CA LEU A 142 -3.86 -37.57 -0.10
C LEU A 142 -2.58 -38.41 -0.16
N LEU A 143 -1.70 -38.16 -1.14
CA LEU A 143 -0.39 -38.83 -1.21
C LEU A 143 0.49 -38.46 -0.02
N LEU A 144 0.50 -37.20 0.41
CA LEU A 144 1.22 -36.76 1.62
C LEU A 144 0.68 -37.43 2.89
N ILE A 145 -0.65 -37.57 3.02
CA ILE A 145 -1.28 -38.30 4.14
C ILE A 145 -0.88 -39.78 4.15
N ASN A 146 -0.86 -40.42 2.98
CA ASN A 146 -0.45 -41.81 2.85
C ASN A 146 1.04 -42.02 3.17
N ILE A 147 1.92 -41.11 2.71
CA ILE A 147 3.35 -41.10 3.07
C ILE A 147 3.53 -40.88 4.57
N SER A 148 2.69 -40.06 5.19
CA SER A 148 2.68 -39.80 6.62
C SER A 148 2.15 -40.97 7.48
N GLY A 149 1.76 -42.10 6.86
CA GLY A 149 1.28 -43.28 7.59
C GLY A 149 -0.03 -43.05 8.34
N GLY A 150 -0.85 -42.08 7.93
CA GLY A 150 -2.13 -41.75 8.57
C GLY A 150 -2.03 -41.00 9.91
N VAL A 151 -0.82 -40.65 10.37
CA VAL A 151 -0.61 -39.86 11.59
C VAL A 151 -0.62 -38.38 11.26
N LEU A 152 -1.66 -37.65 11.70
CA LEU A 152 -1.86 -36.22 11.41
C LEU A 152 -0.62 -35.35 11.71
N LEU A 153 0.11 -35.65 12.79
CA LEU A 153 1.30 -34.91 13.21
C LEU A 153 2.41 -34.90 12.13
N PHE A 154 2.70 -36.06 11.54
CA PHE A 154 3.74 -36.17 10.51
C PHE A 154 3.31 -35.50 9.20
N ALA A 155 2.01 -35.54 8.87
CA ALA A 155 1.46 -34.90 7.68
C ALA A 155 1.53 -33.37 7.78
N VAL A 156 1.22 -32.81 8.96
CA VAL A 156 1.31 -31.38 9.24
C VAL A 156 2.77 -30.91 9.24
N LEU A 157 3.69 -31.66 9.87
CA LEU A 157 5.12 -31.32 9.87
C LEU A 157 5.73 -31.36 8.46
N LEU A 158 5.38 -32.36 7.64
CA LEU A 158 5.78 -32.41 6.24
C LEU A 158 5.19 -31.24 5.43
N GLY A 159 3.90 -30.95 5.62
CA GLY A 159 3.23 -29.83 4.97
C GLY A 159 3.86 -28.48 5.30
N MET A 160 4.22 -28.25 6.57
CA MET A 160 4.93 -27.05 6.99
C MET A 160 6.34 -26.97 6.39
N GLY A 161 7.06 -28.10 6.34
CA GLY A 161 8.40 -28.15 5.71
C GLY A 161 8.38 -27.79 4.23
N VAL A 162 7.38 -28.29 3.49
CA VAL A 162 7.19 -27.96 2.06
C VAL A 162 6.74 -26.52 1.86
N ALA A 163 5.96 -25.94 2.78
CA ALA A 163 5.48 -24.56 2.66
C ALA A 163 6.56 -23.48 2.96
N ILE A 164 7.63 -23.85 3.67
CA ILE A 164 8.74 -22.95 4.02
C ILE A 164 9.86 -22.96 2.95
N LEU A 165 10.02 -24.09 2.23
CA LEU A 165 10.95 -24.25 1.10
C LEU A 165 10.43 -23.57 -0.17
#